data_AF-R6JM45-F1
#
_entry.id   AF-R6JM45-F1
#
_cell.length_a   1.000
_cell.length_b   1.000
_cell.length_c   1.000
_cell.angle_alpha   90.00
_cell.angle_beta   90.00
_cell.angle_gamma   90.00
#
_symmetry.space_group_name_H-M   'P 1'
#
loop_
_entity.id
_entity.type
_entity.pdbx_description
1 polymer ?
#
loop_
_entity_poly.entity_id
_entity_poly.type
_entity_poly.pdbx_seq_one_letter_code
_entity_poly.pdbx_strand_id
1 'polypeptide(L)'
;MFFKSEEHRRRFRALMRCGLYPGLVTEPGFAAAVFLLSSEERLWEKAGPFVQERTIDYSRFRLRGADLDSYATFCVAKELCTGKPYVSLSELGDPELFHDGLLRLIIHAILISRHGIGTTLNEEEVEC
;
A
#
# COMPACT_ATOMS: atom_id res chain seq x y z
N MET A 1 -8.73 10.77 0.77
CA MET A 1 -7.75 9.67 0.88
C MET A 1 -6.38 10.21 1.31
N PHE A 2 -5.85 9.85 2.49
CA PHE A 2 -4.50 10.30 2.87
C PHE A 2 -3.41 9.71 1.96
N PHE A 3 -2.44 10.54 1.57
CA PHE A 3 -1.19 10.12 0.93
C PHE A 3 0.00 10.59 1.76
N LYS A 4 1.01 9.73 1.93
CA LYS A 4 2.27 10.06 2.63
C LYS A 4 2.95 11.33 2.08
N SER A 5 2.91 11.55 0.77
CA SER A 5 3.44 12.74 0.10
C SER A 5 2.73 13.01 -1.22
N GLU A 6 3.01 14.16 -1.83
CA GLU A 6 2.54 14.49 -3.18
C GLU A 6 3.08 13.52 -4.24
N GLU A 7 4.32 13.07 -4.08
CA GLU A 7 4.95 12.07 -4.95
C GLU A 7 4.23 10.73 -4.85
N HIS A 8 3.86 10.31 -3.65
CA HIS A 8 3.02 9.12 -3.45
C HIS A 8 1.68 9.28 -4.18
N ARG A 9 0.99 10.41 -3.99
CA ARG A 9 -0.29 10.71 -4.66
C ARG A 9 -0.17 10.65 -6.18
N ARG A 10 0.85 11.29 -6.74
CA ARG A 10 1.13 11.29 -8.19
C ARG A 10 1.38 9.89 -8.71
N ARG A 11 2.24 9.11 -8.03
CA ARG A 11 2.59 7.74 -8.43
C ARG A 11 1.36 6.84 -8.41
N PHE A 12 0.61 6.82 -7.31
CA PHE A 12 -0.57 5.97 -7.20
C PHE A 12 -1.66 6.32 -8.24
N ARG A 13 -1.92 7.62 -8.45
CA ARG A 13 -2.87 8.07 -9.50
C ARG A 13 -2.40 7.71 -10.91
N ALA A 14 -1.09 7.72 -11.17
CA ALA A 14 -0.56 7.28 -12.47
C ALA A 14 -0.79 5.78 -12.70
N LEU A 15 -0.59 4.94 -11.67
CA LEU A 15 -0.88 3.49 -11.72
C LEU A 15 -2.36 3.20 -11.97
N MET A 16 -3.25 4.00 -11.38
CA MET A 16 -4.70 3.92 -11.63
C MET A 16 -5.07 4.25 -13.08
N ARG A 17 -4.38 5.23 -13.68
CA ARG A 17 -4.73 5.78 -15.01
C ARG A 17 -4.10 5.03 -16.18
N CYS A 18 -3.00 4.31 -15.96
CA CYS A 18 -2.27 3.67 -17.06
C CYS A 18 -2.99 2.43 -17.64
N GLY A 19 -3.99 1.89 -16.95
CA GLY A 19 -4.76 0.73 -17.40
C GLY A 19 -4.03 -0.61 -17.31
N LEU A 20 -2.77 -0.62 -16.84
CA LEU A 20 -1.95 -1.84 -16.73
C LEU A 20 -2.31 -2.72 -15.53
N TYR A 21 -3.04 -2.17 -14.56
CA TYR A 21 -3.35 -2.83 -13.29
C TYR A 21 -4.85 -2.87 -13.01
N PRO A 22 -5.64 -3.64 -13.78
CA PRO A 22 -7.09 -3.74 -13.58
C PRO A 22 -7.47 -4.26 -12.18
N GLY A 23 -6.56 -4.96 -11.50
CA GLY A 23 -6.72 -5.36 -10.11
C GLY A 23 -6.94 -4.20 -9.15
N LEU A 24 -6.43 -3.00 -9.44
CA LEU A 24 -6.62 -1.84 -8.54
C LEU A 24 -8.10 -1.50 -8.32
N VAL A 25 -8.96 -1.81 -9.28
CA VAL A 25 -10.41 -1.57 -9.18
C VAL A 25 -11.15 -2.79 -8.65
N THR A 26 -10.66 -3.99 -8.97
CA THR A 26 -11.41 -5.24 -8.80
C THR A 26 -10.97 -6.07 -7.60
N GLU A 27 -9.76 -5.85 -7.08
CA GLU A 27 -9.15 -6.61 -5.99
C GLU A 27 -8.71 -5.65 -4.87
N PRO A 28 -9.58 -5.36 -3.88
CA PRO A 28 -9.30 -4.36 -2.84
C PRO A 28 -8.00 -4.60 -2.05
N GLY A 29 -7.66 -5.85 -1.75
CA GLY A 29 -6.41 -6.21 -1.06
C GLY A 29 -5.17 -5.92 -1.89
N PHE A 30 -5.23 -6.16 -3.21
CA PHE A 30 -4.17 -5.79 -4.15
C PHE A 30 -4.05 -4.27 -4.27
N ALA A 31 -5.17 -3.56 -4.37
CA ALA A 31 -5.21 -2.10 -4.38
C ALA A 31 -4.54 -1.49 -3.15
N ALA A 32 -4.86 -2.00 -1.97
CA ALA A 32 -4.25 -1.58 -0.71
C ALA A 32 -2.75 -1.85 -0.67
N ALA A 33 -2.31 -3.01 -1.18
CA ALA A 33 -0.90 -3.35 -1.26
C ALA A 33 -0.13 -2.44 -2.21
N VAL A 34 -0.66 -2.17 -3.41
CA VAL A 34 -0.03 -1.25 -4.37
C VAL A 34 0.03 0.18 -3.82
N PHE A 35 -1.02 0.63 -3.12
CA PHE A 35 -1.01 1.92 -2.42
C PHE A 35 0.17 2.00 -1.45
N LEU A 36 0.32 1.03 -0.55
CA LEU A 36 1.43 0.98 0.40
C LEU A 36 2.81 0.90 -0.28
N LEU A 37 2.98 0.02 -1.27
CA LEU A 37 4.26 -0.15 -1.97
C LEU A 37 4.64 1.06 -2.81
N SER A 38 3.66 1.86 -3.26
CA SER A 38 3.88 3.10 -4.00
C SER A 38 4.13 4.32 -3.12
N SER A 39 4.07 4.16 -1.79
CA SER A 39 4.21 5.25 -0.81
C SER A 39 5.57 5.94 -0.83
N GLU A 40 6.62 5.20 -1.19
CA GLU A 40 7.99 5.68 -1.28
C GLU A 40 8.58 5.27 -2.63
N GLU A 41 9.42 6.14 -3.20
CA GLU A 41 10.06 5.87 -4.50
C GLU A 41 10.95 4.63 -4.45
N ARG A 42 11.85 4.57 -3.45
CA ARG A 42 12.78 3.45 -3.27
C ARG A 42 12.07 2.13 -3.00
N LEU A 43 10.92 2.15 -2.34
CA LEU A 43 10.10 0.96 -2.12
C LEU A 43 9.46 0.51 -3.42
N TRP A 44 8.90 1.46 -4.18
CA TRP A 44 8.30 1.19 -5.48
C TRP A 44 9.29 0.66 -6.51
N GLU A 45 10.50 1.22 -6.59
CA GLU A 45 11.56 0.73 -7.49
C GLU A 45 11.87 -0.75 -7.27
N LYS A 46 11.84 -1.21 -6.01
CA LYS A 46 12.08 -2.60 -5.64
C LYS A 46 10.85 -3.48 -5.89
N ALA A 47 9.64 -2.96 -5.64
CA ALA A 47 8.41 -3.74 -5.69
C ALA A 47 7.79 -3.82 -7.10
N GLY A 48 7.82 -2.71 -7.85
CA GLY A 48 7.16 -2.53 -9.14
C GLY A 48 7.40 -3.65 -10.15
N PRO A 49 8.65 -4.16 -10.33
CA PRO A 49 8.93 -5.28 -11.23
C PRO A 49 8.20 -6.59 -10.91
N PHE A 50 7.65 -6.73 -9.71
CA PHE A 50 6.91 -7.91 -9.24
C PHE A 50 5.40 -7.70 -9.19
N VAL A 51 4.92 -6.47 -9.47
CA VAL A 51 3.49 -6.15 -9.53
C VAL A 51 2.96 -6.59 -10.89
N GLN A 52 1.98 -7.49 -10.87
CA GLN A 52 1.26 -7.97 -12.05
C GLN A 52 -0.09 -7.26 -12.17
N GLU A 53 -0.87 -7.58 -13.19
CA GLU A 53 -2.16 -6.94 -13.47
C GLU A 53 -3.16 -6.96 -12.30
N ARG A 54 -3.13 -8.03 -11.48
CA ARG A 54 -4.10 -8.28 -10.40
C ARG A 54 -3.50 -8.79 -9.09
N THR A 55 -2.19 -9.02 -9.04
CA THR A 55 -1.52 -9.60 -7.87
C THR A 55 -0.05 -9.19 -7.84
N ILE A 56 0.65 -9.57 -6.78
CA ILE A 56 2.08 -9.30 -6.60
C ILE A 56 2.79 -10.63 -6.42
N ASP A 57 3.87 -10.86 -7.18
CA ASP A 57 4.66 -12.09 -7.10
C ASP A 57 5.60 -12.08 -5.87
N TYR A 58 5.03 -12.36 -4.71
CA TYR A 58 5.78 -12.50 -3.45
C TYR A 58 6.68 -13.74 -3.39
N SER A 59 6.58 -14.67 -4.34
CA SER A 59 7.51 -15.82 -4.40
C SER A 59 8.90 -15.38 -4.84
N ARG A 60 8.95 -14.39 -5.74
CA ARG A 60 10.18 -13.79 -6.29
C ARG A 60 10.56 -12.48 -5.60
N PHE A 61 9.58 -11.73 -5.08
CA PHE A 61 9.87 -10.46 -4.43
C PHE A 61 10.49 -10.66 -3.03
N ARG A 62 11.76 -10.28 -2.90
CA ARG A 62 12.50 -10.25 -1.63
C ARG A 62 12.98 -8.83 -1.37
N LEU A 63 12.39 -8.16 -0.39
CA LEU A 63 12.81 -6.82 0.02
C LEU A 63 14.14 -6.91 0.79
N ARG A 64 15.24 -6.48 0.16
CA ARG A 64 16.58 -6.44 0.77
C ARG A 64 17.06 -5.00 0.91
N GLY A 65 17.82 -4.72 1.99
CA GLY A 65 18.40 -3.40 2.25
C GLY A 65 17.34 -2.30 2.33
N ALA A 66 16.22 -2.58 2.98
CA ALA A 66 15.18 -1.61 3.28
C ALA A 66 15.34 -1.14 4.73
N ASP A 67 15.00 0.13 4.98
CA ASP A 67 14.80 0.65 6.33
C ASP A 67 13.59 -0.01 7.01
N LEU A 68 13.45 0.25 8.32
CA LEU A 68 12.38 -0.33 9.14
C LEU A 68 10.99 0.05 8.61
N ASP A 69 10.75 1.33 8.30
CA ASP A 69 9.46 1.81 7.76
C ASP A 69 9.08 1.08 6.47
N SER A 70 10.03 0.95 5.55
CA SER A 70 9.83 0.27 4.26
C SER A 70 9.56 -1.22 4.45
N TYR A 71 10.22 -1.86 5.42
CA TYR A 71 9.99 -3.27 5.73
C TYR A 71 8.62 -3.50 6.39
N ALA A 72 8.25 -2.67 7.37
CA ALA A 72 6.95 -2.69 8.01
C ALA A 72 5.81 -2.45 7.00
N THR A 73 5.97 -1.44 6.13
CA THR A 73 5.06 -1.14 5.02
C THR A 73 4.89 -2.34 4.09
N PHE A 74 5.98 -3.02 3.75
CA PHE A 74 5.95 -4.23 2.93
C PHE A 74 5.22 -5.40 3.60
N CYS A 75 5.44 -5.64 4.89
CA CYS A 75 4.75 -6.70 5.63
C CYS A 75 3.24 -6.48 5.63
N VAL A 76 2.78 -5.26 5.90
CA VAL A 76 1.35 -4.92 5.85
C VAL A 76 0.80 -5.04 4.43
N ALA A 77 1.53 -4.55 3.41
CA ALA A 77 1.10 -4.68 2.01
C ALA A 77 0.91 -6.15 1.62
N LYS A 78 1.83 -7.01 2.04
CA LYS A 78 1.77 -8.46 1.80
C LYS A 78 0.61 -9.11 2.53
N GLU A 79 0.36 -8.72 3.77
CA GLU A 79 -0.77 -9.19 4.55
C GLU A 79 -2.10 -8.84 3.90
N LEU A 80 -2.30 -7.56 3.56
CA LEU A 80 -3.52 -7.08 2.88
C LEU A 80 -3.73 -7.74 1.52
N CYS A 81 -2.65 -7.98 0.76
CA CYS A 81 -2.75 -8.62 -0.56
C CYS A 81 -3.08 -10.11 -0.48
N THR A 82 -2.57 -10.83 0.53
CA THR A 82 -2.65 -12.30 0.58
C THR A 82 -3.64 -12.84 1.61
N GLY A 83 -4.13 -11.99 2.52
CA GLY A 83 -4.99 -12.36 3.64
C GLY A 83 -4.30 -13.21 4.71
N LYS A 84 -2.96 -13.35 4.66
CA LYS A 84 -2.18 -14.12 5.63
C LYS A 84 -1.50 -13.16 6.61
N PRO A 85 -1.46 -13.49 7.92
CA PRO A 85 -0.82 -12.63 8.90
C PRO A 85 0.69 -12.57 8.66
N TYR A 86 1.23 -11.35 8.60
CA TYR A 86 2.67 -11.04 8.58
C TYR A 86 3.04 -9.98 9.63
N VAL A 87 2.07 -9.30 10.22
CA VAL A 87 2.25 -8.34 11.31
C VAL A 87 1.40 -8.77 12.51
N SER A 88 2.04 -8.87 13.68
CA SER A 88 1.36 -9.15 14.94
C SER A 88 0.81 -7.88 15.59
N LEU A 89 -0.19 -8.04 16.48
CA LEU A 89 -0.72 -6.91 17.24
C LEU A 89 0.33 -6.24 18.14
N SER A 90 1.28 -7.03 18.66
CA SER A 90 2.41 -6.51 19.44
C SER A 90 3.34 -5.65 18.59
N GLU A 91 3.64 -6.06 17.36
CA GLU A 91 4.44 -5.25 16.43
C GLU A 91 3.69 -3.97 16.08
N LEU A 92 2.39 -4.05 15.77
CA LEU A 92 1.58 -2.87 15.44
C LEU A 92 1.50 -1.84 16.58
N GLY A 93 1.62 -2.29 17.83
CA GLY A 93 1.66 -1.43 19.02
C GLY A 93 3.05 -0.92 19.40
N ASP A 94 4.10 -1.34 18.69
CA ASP A 94 5.48 -0.89 18.93
C ASP A 94 5.74 0.42 18.16
N PRO A 95 5.94 1.57 18.85
CA PRO A 95 6.15 2.85 18.18
C PRO A 95 7.50 2.95 17.45
N GLU A 96 8.47 2.06 17.72
CA GLU A 96 9.72 1.99 16.95
C GLU A 96 9.52 1.34 15.59
N LEU A 97 8.54 0.44 15.46
CA LEU A 97 8.18 -0.22 14.20
C LEU A 97 7.05 0.50 13.46
N PHE A 98 6.06 1.01 14.20
CA PHE A 98 4.85 1.63 13.68
C PHE A 98 4.57 2.96 14.36
N HIS A 99 5.30 3.99 13.95
CA HIS A 99 5.03 5.36 14.37
C HIS A 99 3.73 5.92 13.76
N ASP A 100 3.18 7.00 14.32
CA ASP A 100 1.87 7.56 13.96
C ASP A 100 1.68 7.84 12.46
N GLY A 101 2.73 8.30 11.79
CA GLY A 101 2.70 8.57 10.35
C GLY A 101 2.51 7.31 9.52
N LEU A 102 3.18 6.23 9.89
CA LEU A 102 3.06 4.93 9.24
C LEU A 102 1.70 4.29 9.57
N LEU A 103 1.24 4.37 10.82
CA LEU A 103 -0.10 3.90 11.21
C LEU A 103 -1.20 4.60 10.41
N ARG A 104 -1.11 5.92 10.23
CA ARG A 104 -2.07 6.68 9.41
C ARG A 104 -2.12 6.18 7.96
N LEU A 105 -0.95 5.89 7.38
CA LEU A 105 -0.84 5.33 6.04
C LEU A 105 -1.47 3.93 5.96
N ILE A 106 -1.21 3.08 6.96
CA ILE A 106 -1.76 1.72 7.06
C ILE A 106 -3.28 1.73 7.24
N ILE A 107 -3.84 2.61 8.06
CA ILE A 107 -5.30 2.74 8.24
C ILE A 107 -5.97 3.01 6.90
N HIS A 108 -5.40 3.88 6.07
CA HIS A 108 -5.94 4.15 4.73
C HIS A 108 -5.82 2.95 3.79
N ALA A 109 -4.74 2.18 3.88
CA ALA A 109 -4.62 0.92 3.15
C ALA A 109 -5.68 -0.10 3.59
N ILE A 110 -5.96 -0.20 4.90
CA ILE A 110 -7.02 -1.06 5.42
C ILE A 110 -8.40 -0.62 4.91
N LEU A 111 -8.67 0.69 4.87
CA LEU A 111 -9.91 1.22 4.31
C LEU A 111 -10.07 0.84 2.83
N ILE A 112 -9.02 0.99 2.02
CA ILE A 112 -9.01 0.53 0.62
C ILE A 112 -9.26 -0.97 0.55
N SER A 113 -8.60 -1.77 1.39
CA SER A 113 -8.76 -3.23 1.39
C SER A 113 -10.18 -3.67 1.73
N ARG A 114 -10.94 -2.87 2.48
CA ARG A 114 -12.31 -3.20 2.90
C ARG A 114 -13.39 -2.64 1.97
N HIS A 115 -13.14 -1.48 1.38
CA HIS A 115 -14.18 -0.72 0.65
C HIS A 115 -13.83 -0.45 -0.81
N GLY A 116 -12.64 -0.85 -1.26
CA GLY A 116 -12.09 -0.50 -2.56
C GLY A 116 -11.65 0.97 -2.65
N ILE A 117 -11.00 1.32 -3.76
CA ILE A 117 -10.47 2.68 -3.96
C ILE A 117 -11.60 3.71 -4.16
N GLY A 118 -12.67 3.34 -4.87
CA GLY A 118 -13.72 4.27 -5.29
C GLY A 118 -14.47 4.96 -4.13
N THR A 119 -14.62 4.27 -3.00
CA THR A 119 -15.24 4.85 -1.79
C THR A 119 -14.27 5.77 -1.05
N THR A 120 -12.98 5.43 -1.01
CA THR A 120 -11.95 6.20 -0.29
C THR A 120 -11.50 7.49 -1.00
N LEU A 121 -11.64 7.57 -2.33
CA LEU A 121 -11.27 8.77 -3.10
C LEU A 121 -12.30 9.89 -2.97
N ASN A 122 -13.57 9.57 -2.76
CA ASN A 122 -14.67 10.55 -2.72
C ASN A 122 -14.69 11.42 -1.46
N GLU A 123 -13.88 11.09 -0.45
CA GLU A 123 -13.76 11.89 0.78
C GLU A 123 -13.00 13.23 0.56
N GLU A 124 -12.34 13.42 -0.58
CA GLU A 124 -11.61 14.67 -0.91
C GLU A 124 -12.46 15.74 -1.62
N GLU A 125 -13.71 15.46 -2.01
CA GLU A 125 -14.58 16.45 -2.68
C GLU A 125 -15.46 17.26 -1.70
N VAL A 126 -15.27 17.12 -0.38
CA VAL A 126 -16.14 17.75 0.64
C VAL A 126 -15.48 18.91 1.40
N GLU A 127 -14.23 19.26 1.13
CA GLU A 127 -13.63 20.50 1.65
C GLU A 127 -13.66 21.61 0.57
N CYS A 128 -14.80 22.30 0.50
CA CYS A 128 -14.96 23.64 -0.08
C CYS A 128 -15.11 24.67 1.05
#